data_AF-A0AAP6BEY0-F1
#
_entry.id   AF-A0AAP6BEY0-F1
#
_cell.length_a   1.000
_cell.length_b   1.000
_cell.length_c   1.000
_cell.angle_alpha   90.00
_cell.angle_beta   90.00
_cell.angle_gamma   90.00
#
_symmetry.space_group_name_H-M   'P 1'
#
loop_
_entity.id
_entity.type
_entity.pdbx_description
1 polymer ?
#
loop_
_entity_poly.entity_id
_entity_poly.type
_entity_poly.pdbx_seq_one_letter_code
_entity_poly.pdbx_strand_id
1 'polypeptide(L)'
;MRDLASWKSIPWPQLEPVATAEQYAHALRSFGTGRIIGDREPEAGPLLDELRRRDAITFDEEQPYSWLFLADLRLGPDLADLWPLPESMTLSLNRTPPFGGPGSEPEDDCTEEELDRMVAVLGPLMLTASWNCGWRGLSEFKGCGVKLCLNSVWSDGAAEPSPGEFGVWISLGGPLARRPEGEAWLRDSGLTLGEPQHG
;
A
#
# COMPACT_ATOMS: atom_id res chain seq x y z
N MET A 1 -0.81 -8.84 -21.97
CA MET A 1 -1.11 -7.40 -21.74
C MET A 1 -1.24 -6.60 -23.03
N ARG A 2 -0.31 -6.68 -24.01
CA ARG A 2 -0.41 -5.91 -25.27
C ARG A 2 -1.71 -6.14 -26.05
N ASP A 3 -2.30 -7.33 -25.95
CA ASP A 3 -3.57 -7.65 -26.62
C ASP A 3 -4.79 -7.10 -25.89
N LEU A 4 -4.67 -6.85 -24.58
CA LEU A 4 -5.76 -6.44 -23.70
C LEU A 4 -5.80 -4.92 -23.44
N ALA A 5 -4.64 -4.25 -23.43
CA ALA A 5 -4.52 -2.82 -23.16
C ALA A 5 -3.89 -2.07 -24.36
N SER A 6 -4.43 -0.89 -24.68
CA SER A 6 -3.88 0.03 -25.68
C SER A 6 -2.69 0.84 -25.12
N TRP A 7 -2.70 1.10 -23.81
CA TRP A 7 -1.60 1.69 -23.08
C TRP A 7 -1.64 1.26 -21.60
N LYS A 8 -0.52 1.42 -20.90
CA LYS A 8 -0.42 1.20 -19.44
C LYS A 8 0.48 2.27 -18.83
N SER A 9 0.22 2.65 -17.58
CA SER A 9 1.21 3.37 -16.78
C SER A 9 2.28 2.40 -16.28
N ILE A 10 3.29 2.95 -15.62
CA ILE A 10 4.37 2.19 -15.02
C ILE A 10 3.86 1.56 -13.72
N PRO A 11 4.14 0.27 -13.47
CA PRO A 11 3.90 -0.34 -12.16
C PRO A 11 4.66 0.40 -11.08
N TRP A 12 3.96 0.85 -10.05
CA TRP A 12 4.58 1.50 -8.90
C TRP A 12 4.43 0.63 -7.66
N PRO A 13 5.51 -0.03 -7.20
CA PRO A 13 5.49 -0.86 -6.01
C PRO A 13 5.58 -0.02 -4.73
N GLN A 14 4.76 -0.35 -3.73
CA GLN A 14 4.68 0.31 -2.44
C GLN A 14 4.60 -0.75 -1.34
N LEU A 15 5.31 -0.52 -0.23
CA LEU A 15 5.10 -1.29 0.99
C LEU A 15 3.79 -0.84 1.62
N GLU A 16 2.96 -1.81 1.98
CA GLU A 16 1.78 -1.55 2.78
C GLU A 16 2.17 -1.35 4.26
N PRO A 17 1.29 -0.75 5.06
CA PRO A 17 1.55 -0.55 6.48
C PRO A 17 1.87 -1.83 7.25
N VAL A 18 2.64 -1.67 8.34
CA VAL A 18 3.00 -2.75 9.25
C VAL A 18 1.79 -3.11 10.12
N ALA A 19 1.16 -4.23 9.80
CA ALA A 19 -0.06 -4.69 10.47
C ALA A 19 0.20 -5.56 11.71
N THR A 20 1.37 -6.22 11.80
CA THR A 20 1.65 -7.19 12.88
C THR A 20 3.00 -6.96 13.57
N ALA A 21 3.12 -7.45 14.81
CA ALA A 21 4.38 -7.45 15.55
C ALA A 21 5.49 -8.24 14.84
N GLU A 22 5.13 -9.31 14.12
CA GLU A 22 6.07 -10.09 13.31
C GLU A 22 6.62 -9.27 12.14
N GLN A 23 5.74 -8.57 11.42
CA GLN A 23 6.14 -7.66 10.36
C GLN A 23 7.04 -6.54 10.89
N TYR A 24 6.73 -6.01 12.08
CA TYR A 24 7.58 -5.02 12.73
C TYR A 24 8.97 -5.57 13.06
N ALA A 25 9.04 -6.73 13.73
CA ALA A 25 10.30 -7.38 14.07
C ALA A 25 11.14 -7.73 12.83
N HIS A 26 10.49 -8.07 11.72
CA HIS A 26 11.15 -8.24 10.43
C HIS A 26 11.69 -6.92 9.88
N ALA A 27 10.88 -5.86 9.92
CA ALA A 27 11.25 -4.55 9.41
C ALA A 27 12.51 -3.98 10.07
N LEU A 28 12.71 -4.23 11.37
CA LEU A 28 13.89 -3.76 12.11
C LEU A 28 15.24 -4.20 11.51
N ARG A 29 15.25 -5.25 10.68
CA ARG A 29 16.49 -5.74 10.04
C ARG A 29 16.94 -4.90 8.85
N SER A 30 16.00 -4.20 8.22
CA SER A 30 16.23 -3.50 6.95
C SER A 30 15.87 -2.01 7.03
N PHE A 31 15.05 -1.61 8.00
CA PHE A 31 14.53 -0.26 8.13
C PHE A 31 14.92 0.32 9.50
N GLY A 32 15.58 1.48 9.50
CA GLY A 32 15.91 2.21 10.73
C GLY A 32 14.88 3.26 11.12
N THR A 33 13.99 3.64 10.20
CA THR A 33 12.98 4.67 10.42
C THR A 33 11.65 4.28 9.78
N GLY A 34 10.57 4.87 10.27
CA GLY A 34 9.22 4.75 9.72
C GLY A 34 8.44 6.04 9.95
N ARG A 35 7.20 6.07 9.48
CA ARG A 35 6.28 7.18 9.66
C ARG A 35 4.97 6.64 10.20
N ILE A 36 4.53 7.21 11.31
CA ILE A 36 3.20 6.94 11.85
C ILE A 36 2.25 8.07 11.44
N ILE A 37 1.07 7.68 10.97
CA ILE A 37 0.01 8.60 10.56
C ILE A 37 -1.28 8.10 11.17
N GLY A 38 -2.10 9.01 11.68
CA GLY A 38 -3.40 8.63 12.20
C GLY A 38 -4.19 9.77 12.80
N ASP A 39 -5.45 9.50 13.10
CA ASP A 39 -6.33 10.47 13.74
C ASP A 39 -6.04 10.52 15.24
N ARG A 40 -6.07 11.73 15.81
CA ARG A 40 -5.89 11.98 17.25
C ARG A 40 -7.15 11.61 18.03
N GLU A 41 -7.60 10.37 17.87
CA GLU A 41 -8.72 9.82 18.61
C GLU A 41 -8.33 9.51 20.07
N PRO A 42 -9.29 9.44 21.01
CA PRO A 42 -9.00 9.14 22.40
C PRO A 42 -8.24 7.81 22.60
N GLU A 43 -8.48 6.82 21.75
CA GLU A 43 -7.81 5.52 21.74
C GLU A 43 -6.34 5.58 21.34
N ALA A 44 -5.95 6.57 20.54
CA ALA A 44 -4.57 6.78 20.12
C ALA A 44 -3.70 7.45 21.19
N GLY A 45 -4.32 8.15 22.16
CA GLY A 45 -3.61 8.90 23.21
C GLY A 45 -2.52 8.08 23.94
N PRO A 46 -2.84 6.89 24.47
CA PRO A 46 -1.86 6.03 25.15
C PRO A 46 -0.68 5.63 24.26
N LEU A 47 -0.91 5.33 22.97
CA LEU A 47 0.16 5.00 22.03
C LEU A 47 1.08 6.21 21.84
N LEU A 48 0.52 7.39 21.62
CA LEU A 48 1.29 8.62 21.40
C LEU A 48 2.13 8.98 22.62
N ASP A 49 1.57 8.83 23.82
CA ASP A 49 2.29 9.05 25.07
C ASP A 49 3.44 8.05 25.23
N GLU A 50 3.23 6.79 24.85
CA GLU A 50 4.24 5.76 24.92
C GLU A 50 5.38 6.00 23.91
N LEU A 51 5.05 6.41 22.68
CA LEU A 51 6.05 6.79 21.65
C LEU A 51 6.90 7.97 22.11
N ARG A 52 6.31 8.96 22.78
CA ARG A 52 7.03 10.08 23.41
C ARG A 52 7.89 9.61 24.57
N ARG A 53 7.34 8.76 25.44
CA ARG A 53 8.04 8.22 26.62
C ARG A 53 9.28 7.41 26.24
N ARG A 54 9.23 6.71 25.10
CA ARG A 54 10.33 5.90 24.56
C ARG A 54 11.30 6.68 23.67
N ASP A 55 11.11 8.00 23.51
CA ASP A 55 11.94 8.85 22.64
C ASP A 55 12.07 8.28 21.21
N ALA A 56 10.94 7.77 20.70
CA ALA A 56 10.85 7.17 19.38
C ALA A 56 10.59 8.21 18.28
N ILE A 57 9.94 9.33 18.62
CA ILE A 57 9.58 10.38 17.69
C ILE A 57 10.83 11.21 17.34
N THR A 58 11.28 11.10 16.09
CA THR A 58 12.44 11.85 15.59
C THR A 58 12.06 13.17 14.95
N PHE A 59 10.83 13.28 14.47
CA PHE A 59 10.26 14.49 13.91
C PHE A 59 8.74 14.47 14.09
N ASP A 60 8.18 15.54 14.66
CA ASP A 60 6.74 15.78 14.77
C ASP A 60 6.43 16.97 13.86
N GLU A 61 5.75 16.74 12.75
CA GLU A 61 5.38 17.83 11.85
C GLU A 61 4.24 18.60 12.51
N GLU A 62 4.42 19.90 12.77
CA GLU A 62 3.31 20.76 13.21
C GLU A 62 2.26 20.82 12.09
N GLN A 63 1.30 19.90 12.13
CA GLN A 63 0.25 19.82 11.12
C GLN A 63 -0.72 20.99 11.30
N PRO A 64 -1.16 21.63 10.20
CA PRO A 64 -2.17 22.70 10.24
C PRO A 64 -3.56 22.21 10.69
N TYR A 65 -3.78 20.89 10.75
CA TYR A 65 -5.04 20.27 11.14
C TYR A 65 -4.92 19.62 12.51
N SER A 66 -5.71 20.10 13.48
CA SER A 66 -5.62 19.67 14.89
C SER A 66 -6.02 18.22 15.16
N TRP A 67 -6.64 17.55 14.19
CA TRP A 67 -7.15 16.18 14.32
C TRP A 67 -6.23 15.11 13.74
N LEU A 68 -5.24 15.47 12.90
CA LEU A 68 -4.31 14.53 12.29
C LEU A 68 -2.97 14.52 13.04
N PHE A 69 -2.42 13.33 13.23
CA PHE A 69 -1.07 13.12 13.73
C PHE A 69 -0.18 12.55 12.62
N LEU A 70 1.01 13.11 12.47
CA LEU A 70 2.01 12.63 11.53
C LEU A 70 3.40 12.84 12.13
N ALA A 71 4.12 11.74 12.33
CA ALA A 71 5.44 11.77 12.93
C ALA A 71 6.37 10.74 12.29
N ASP A 72 7.64 11.09 12.15
CA ASP A 72 8.69 10.13 11.80
C ASP A 72 9.20 9.46 13.09
N LEU A 73 9.35 8.15 13.03
CA LEU A 73 9.78 7.30 14.13
C LEU A 73 11.15 6.69 13.84
N ARG A 74 12.01 6.66 14.85
CA ARG A 74 13.15 5.74 14.91
C ARG A 74 12.63 4.36 15.29
N LEU A 75 12.84 3.38 14.42
CA LEU A 75 12.40 2.02 14.71
C LEU A 75 13.36 1.36 15.70
N GLY A 76 12.81 0.62 16.65
CA GLY A 76 13.57 -0.02 17.72
C GLY A 76 12.84 -1.25 18.27
N PRO A 77 13.58 -2.24 18.79
CA PRO A 77 12.98 -3.46 19.33
C PRO A 77 12.06 -3.17 20.53
N ASP A 78 12.29 -2.05 21.20
CA ASP A 78 11.51 -1.55 22.31
C ASP A 78 10.12 -1.07 21.91
N LEU A 79 9.75 -1.02 20.63
CA LEU A 79 8.41 -0.66 20.17
C LEU A 79 7.58 -1.88 19.72
N ALA A 80 8.16 -3.09 19.69
CA ALA A 80 7.50 -4.27 19.12
C ALA A 80 6.24 -4.72 19.87
N ASP A 81 6.13 -4.37 21.15
CA ASP A 81 4.98 -4.63 22.03
C ASP A 81 3.81 -3.65 21.81
N LEU A 82 3.94 -2.66 20.92
CA LEU A 82 2.87 -1.70 20.61
C LEU A 82 1.81 -2.28 19.66
N TRP A 83 1.99 -3.49 19.13
CA TRP A 83 1.02 -4.14 18.26
C TRP A 83 -0.02 -4.96 19.03
N PRO A 84 -1.29 -4.98 18.56
CA PRO A 84 -1.79 -4.25 17.40
C PRO A 84 -1.88 -2.75 17.67
N LEU A 85 -1.59 -1.94 16.65
CA LEU A 85 -1.81 -0.50 16.72
C LEU A 85 -3.32 -0.22 16.78
N PRO A 86 -3.75 0.91 17.39
CA PRO A 86 -5.12 1.41 17.27
C PRO A 86 -5.53 1.52 15.80
N GLU A 87 -6.80 1.28 15.47
CA GLU A 87 -7.30 1.30 14.09
C GLU A 87 -7.12 2.68 13.43
N SER A 88 -7.20 3.74 14.23
CA SER A 88 -6.93 5.11 13.83
C SER A 88 -5.46 5.39 13.48
N MET A 89 -4.53 4.45 13.71
CA MET A 89 -3.08 4.63 13.58
C MET A 89 -2.46 3.63 12.61
N THR A 90 -1.60 4.14 11.73
CA THR A 90 -0.93 3.38 10.69
C THR A 90 0.56 3.64 10.71
N LEU A 91 1.38 2.59 10.78
CA LEU A 91 2.83 2.68 10.63
C LEU A 91 3.25 2.28 9.21
N SER A 92 3.79 3.23 8.47
CA SER A 92 4.43 3.00 7.18
C SER A 92 5.95 3.00 7.34
N LEU A 93 6.64 2.05 6.72
CA LEU A 93 8.11 2.03 6.73
C LEU A 93 8.66 3.15 5.85
N ASN A 94 9.78 3.78 6.27
CA ASN A 94 10.28 4.94 5.56
C ASN A 94 10.70 4.59 4.13
N ARG A 95 10.64 5.63 3.30
CA ARG A 95 10.90 5.64 1.85
C ARG A 95 12.38 5.43 1.55
N THR A 96 12.91 4.26 1.88
CA THR A 96 14.23 3.88 1.40
C THR A 96 14.07 3.39 -0.03
N PRO A 97 14.81 3.99 -1.00
CA PRO A 97 14.90 3.40 -2.31
C PRO A 97 15.18 1.91 -2.20
N PRO A 98 14.42 1.09 -2.94
CA PRO A 98 13.59 1.49 -4.08
C PRO A 98 12.09 1.56 -3.79
N PHE A 99 11.70 1.58 -2.51
CA PHE A 99 10.29 1.74 -2.13
C PHE A 99 9.87 3.20 -2.18
N GLY A 100 8.93 3.51 -3.08
CA GLY A 100 8.20 4.77 -3.05
C GLY A 100 7.35 4.90 -1.79
N GLY A 101 7.12 6.12 -1.31
CA GLY A 101 6.19 6.35 -0.20
C GLY A 101 4.87 6.99 -0.62
N PRO A 102 3.97 7.23 0.34
CA PRO A 102 2.67 7.87 0.10
C PRO A 102 2.85 9.34 -0.30
N GLY A 103 2.98 9.60 -1.60
CA GLY A 103 3.28 10.91 -2.18
C GLY A 103 4.54 10.95 -3.04
N SER A 104 5.22 9.83 -3.25
CA SER A 104 6.13 9.69 -4.38
C SER A 104 5.31 9.58 -5.66
N GLU A 105 5.58 10.44 -6.63
CA GLU A 105 5.14 10.24 -8.02
C GLU A 105 5.81 8.96 -8.57
N PRO A 106 5.28 8.33 -9.62
CA PRO A 106 5.98 7.23 -10.28
C PRO A 106 7.32 7.76 -10.78
N GLU A 107 8.40 7.46 -10.08
CA GLU A 107 9.75 7.71 -10.57
C GLU A 107 10.02 6.65 -11.65
N ASP A 108 10.24 7.11 -12.87
CA ASP A 108 10.29 6.30 -14.10
C ASP A 108 11.46 5.27 -14.14
N ASP A 109 12.27 5.15 -13.08
CA ASP A 109 13.62 4.59 -13.19
C ASP A 109 13.97 3.49 -12.17
N CYS A 110 13.00 2.74 -11.63
CA CYS A 110 13.33 1.57 -10.80
C CYS A 110 13.96 0.46 -11.65
N THR A 111 15.25 0.19 -11.42
CA THR A 111 16.03 -0.84 -12.09
C THR A 111 15.60 -2.26 -11.67
N GLU A 112 15.91 -3.29 -12.47
CA GLU A 112 15.62 -4.68 -12.10
C GLU A 112 16.34 -5.06 -10.79
N GLU A 113 17.57 -4.58 -10.61
CA GLU A 113 18.36 -4.79 -9.39
C GLU A 113 17.73 -4.12 -8.16
N GLU A 114 17.01 -3.02 -8.36
CA GLU A 114 16.23 -2.37 -7.31
C GLU A 114 15.02 -3.22 -6.94
N LEU A 115 14.24 -3.69 -7.92
CA LEU A 115 13.13 -4.60 -7.66
C LEU A 115 13.58 -5.87 -6.93
N ASP A 116 14.71 -6.46 -7.31
CA ASP A 116 15.28 -7.61 -6.62
C ASP A 116 15.64 -7.31 -5.16
N ARG A 117 16.20 -6.12 -4.88
CA ARG A 117 16.45 -5.67 -3.51
C ARG A 117 15.16 -5.51 -2.72
N MET A 118 14.09 -5.03 -3.34
CA MET A 118 12.78 -4.89 -2.69
C MET A 118 12.19 -6.25 -2.32
N VAL A 119 12.18 -7.18 -3.27
CA VAL A 119 11.69 -8.54 -3.04
C VAL A 119 12.52 -9.25 -1.97
N ALA A 120 13.83 -9.07 -1.98
CA ALA A 120 14.73 -9.69 -1.00
C ALA A 120 14.45 -9.26 0.45
N VAL A 121 14.00 -8.01 0.69
CA VAL A 121 13.70 -7.52 2.04
C VAL A 121 12.25 -7.74 2.46
N LEU A 122 11.39 -8.24 1.57
CA LEU A 122 9.96 -8.35 1.81
C LEU A 122 9.66 -9.29 2.99
N GLY A 123 10.13 -10.54 2.95
CA GLY A 123 9.80 -11.53 3.99
C GLY A 123 8.29 -11.58 4.28
N PRO A 124 7.81 -11.31 5.51
CA PRO A 124 6.38 -11.24 5.87
C PRO A 124 5.75 -9.86 5.61
N LEU A 125 6.52 -8.86 5.17
CA LEU A 125 5.99 -7.54 4.80
C LEU A 125 5.10 -7.64 3.57
N MET A 126 4.16 -6.72 3.48
CA MET A 126 3.21 -6.64 2.38
C MET A 126 3.69 -5.64 1.34
N LEU A 127 3.50 -5.99 0.08
CA LEU A 127 3.78 -5.10 -1.04
C LEU A 127 2.62 -5.09 -2.00
N THR A 128 2.21 -3.91 -2.44
CA THR A 128 1.31 -3.76 -3.58
C THR A 128 1.99 -3.02 -4.71
N ALA A 129 1.73 -3.43 -5.94
CA ALA A 129 2.14 -2.71 -7.13
C ALA A 129 0.92 -2.46 -7.98
N SER A 130 0.69 -1.22 -8.40
CA SER A 130 -0.45 -0.89 -9.26
C SER A 130 -0.04 -0.10 -10.49
N TRP A 131 -0.78 -0.27 -11.58
CA TRP A 131 -0.64 0.53 -12.79
C TRP A 131 -1.98 0.70 -13.50
N ASN A 132 -2.20 1.90 -14.01
CA ASN A 132 -3.37 2.22 -14.80
C ASN A 132 -3.28 1.57 -16.18
N CYS A 133 -4.42 1.20 -16.74
CA CYS A 133 -4.51 0.59 -18.07
C CYS A 133 -5.63 1.26 -18.88
N GLY A 134 -5.32 1.63 -20.12
CA GLY A 134 -6.34 1.87 -21.12
C GLY A 134 -6.75 0.55 -21.74
N TRP A 135 -7.79 -0.08 -21.22
CA TRP A 135 -8.28 -1.35 -21.76
C TRP A 135 -8.74 -1.16 -23.21
N ARG A 136 -8.27 -2.04 -24.10
CA ARG A 136 -8.54 -1.92 -25.54
C ARG A 136 -10.04 -2.04 -25.79
N GLY A 137 -10.61 -1.08 -26.51
CA GLY A 137 -12.04 -1.04 -26.81
C GLY A 137 -12.91 -0.37 -25.75
N LEU A 138 -12.33 0.11 -24.64
CA LEU A 138 -13.05 0.88 -23.63
C LEU A 138 -12.66 2.37 -23.70
N SER A 139 -13.64 3.24 -23.44
CA SER A 139 -13.55 4.69 -23.65
C SER A 139 -13.08 5.48 -22.42
N GLU A 140 -13.18 4.91 -21.21
CA GLU A 140 -12.76 5.57 -19.97
C GLU A 140 -11.46 4.98 -19.40
N PHE A 141 -10.72 5.83 -18.69
CA PHE A 141 -9.37 5.54 -18.19
C PHE A 141 -9.24 5.65 -16.66
N LYS A 142 -10.21 6.26 -15.98
CA LYS A 142 -10.09 6.55 -14.54
C LYS A 142 -10.38 5.30 -13.72
N GLY A 143 -9.44 4.91 -12.86
CA GLY A 143 -9.56 3.74 -11.98
C GLY A 143 -9.47 2.40 -12.71
N CYS A 144 -9.13 2.40 -14.01
CA CYS A 144 -8.83 1.19 -14.77
C CYS A 144 -7.38 0.80 -14.54
N GLY A 145 -7.10 -0.45 -14.17
CA GLY A 145 -5.73 -0.85 -13.91
C GLY A 145 -5.57 -2.26 -13.39
N VAL A 146 -4.34 -2.59 -13.04
CA VAL A 146 -3.99 -3.85 -12.38
C VAL A 146 -3.36 -3.51 -11.04
N LYS A 147 -3.66 -4.32 -10.03
CA LYS A 147 -3.00 -4.32 -8.73
C LYS A 147 -2.47 -5.73 -8.44
N LEU A 148 -1.17 -5.84 -8.17
CA LEU A 148 -0.50 -7.01 -7.64
C LEU A 148 -0.37 -6.84 -6.14
N CYS A 149 -0.70 -7.86 -5.35
CA CYS A 149 -0.47 -7.89 -3.90
C CYS A 149 0.40 -9.10 -3.54
N LEU A 150 1.43 -8.88 -2.71
CA LEU A 150 2.30 -9.90 -2.14
C LEU A 150 2.14 -9.91 -0.62
N ASN A 151 1.97 -11.10 -0.04
CA ASN A 151 1.61 -11.31 1.37
C ASN A 151 0.31 -10.62 1.80
N SER A 152 -0.56 -10.30 0.84
CA SER A 152 -1.82 -9.62 1.07
C SER A 152 -2.87 -9.94 0.01
N VAL A 153 -4.12 -9.74 0.39
CA VAL A 153 -5.29 -9.80 -0.48
C VAL A 153 -5.95 -8.42 -0.55
N TRP A 154 -6.46 -8.04 -1.72
CA TRP A 154 -7.15 -6.77 -1.88
C TRP A 154 -8.65 -6.93 -1.58
N SER A 155 -9.15 -6.20 -0.58
CA SER A 155 -10.52 -6.27 -0.05
C SER A 155 -11.00 -4.86 0.31
N ASP A 156 -12.24 -4.51 -0.04
CA ASP A 156 -12.88 -3.23 0.31
C ASP A 156 -12.05 -1.95 0.09
N GLY A 157 -11.22 -1.94 -0.95
CA GLY A 157 -10.38 -0.79 -1.29
C GLY A 157 -9.09 -0.66 -0.47
N ALA A 158 -8.72 -1.69 0.30
CA ALA A 158 -7.47 -1.79 1.06
C ALA A 158 -6.78 -3.16 0.87
N ALA A 159 -5.50 -3.23 1.21
CA ALA A 159 -4.76 -4.48 1.22
C ALA A 159 -4.83 -5.07 2.64
N GLU A 160 -5.34 -6.29 2.75
CA GLU A 160 -5.41 -7.03 3.99
C GLU A 160 -4.26 -8.05 4.08
N PRO A 161 -3.61 -8.21 5.24
CA PRO A 161 -2.54 -9.20 5.41
C PRO A 161 -3.01 -10.63 5.13
N SER A 162 -2.29 -11.30 4.24
CA SER A 162 -2.41 -12.75 3.99
C SER A 162 -1.01 -13.32 3.70
N PRO A 163 -0.17 -13.53 4.74
CA PRO A 163 1.22 -13.95 4.56
C PRO A 163 1.33 -15.27 3.78
N GLY A 164 2.23 -15.30 2.78
CA GLY A 164 2.43 -16.45 1.90
C GLY A 164 1.46 -16.53 0.72
N GLU A 165 0.45 -15.66 0.66
CA GLU A 165 -0.45 -15.53 -0.48
C GLU A 165 -0.04 -14.36 -1.38
N PHE A 166 -0.42 -14.46 -2.66
CA PHE A 166 -0.32 -13.37 -3.62
C PHE A 166 -1.56 -13.38 -4.49
N GLY A 167 -1.90 -12.21 -5.03
CA GLY A 167 -2.99 -12.11 -6.00
C GLY A 167 -2.79 -10.99 -7.00
N VAL A 168 -3.56 -11.07 -8.08
CA VAL A 168 -3.61 -10.05 -9.13
C VAL A 168 -5.06 -9.66 -9.32
N TRP A 169 -5.35 -8.38 -9.11
CA TRP A 169 -6.66 -7.79 -9.30
C TRP A 169 -6.63 -6.90 -10.52
N ILE A 170 -7.65 -7.01 -11.36
CA ILE A 170 -7.84 -6.18 -12.53
C ILE A 170 -9.10 -5.36 -12.29
N SER A 171 -9.00 -4.05 -12.46
CA SER A 171 -10.10 -3.10 -12.32
C SER A 171 -10.43 -2.50 -13.67
N LEU A 172 -11.73 -2.49 -14.00
CA LEU A 172 -12.28 -1.75 -15.15
C LEU A 172 -12.66 -0.30 -14.79
N GLY A 173 -12.47 0.11 -13.52
CA GLY A 173 -12.98 1.38 -13.01
C GLY A 173 -14.50 1.33 -12.73
N GLY A 174 -14.93 1.97 -11.63
CA GLY A 174 -16.30 1.88 -11.12
C GLY A 174 -17.40 2.20 -12.16
N PRO A 175 -17.29 3.28 -12.95
CA PRO A 175 -18.33 3.62 -13.93
C PRO A 175 -18.43 2.66 -15.12
N LEU A 176 -17.31 2.11 -15.61
CA LEU A 176 -17.28 1.17 -16.73
C LEU A 176 -17.71 -0.24 -16.33
N ALA A 177 -17.32 -0.70 -15.13
CA ALA A 177 -17.70 -2.01 -14.61
C ALA A 177 -19.23 -2.20 -14.52
N ARG A 178 -19.99 -1.10 -14.41
CA ARG A 178 -21.46 -1.09 -14.32
C ARG A 178 -22.17 -0.87 -15.66
N ARG A 179 -21.44 -0.76 -16.77
CA ARG A 179 -22.01 -0.55 -18.12
C ARG A 179 -22.01 -1.85 -18.92
N PRO A 180 -22.98 -2.03 -19.84
CA PRO A 180 -23.02 -3.19 -20.74
C PRO A 180 -21.73 -3.39 -21.56
N GLU A 181 -21.05 -2.29 -21.91
CA GLU A 181 -19.77 -2.32 -22.62
C GLU A 181 -18.65 -2.97 -21.78
N GLY A 182 -18.61 -2.71 -20.46
CA GLY A 182 -17.66 -3.34 -19.54
C GLY A 182 -17.97 -4.81 -19.33
N GLU A 183 -19.25 -5.18 -19.19
CA GLU A 183 -19.67 -6.58 -19.08
C GLU A 183 -19.34 -7.39 -20.35
N ALA A 184 -19.57 -6.81 -21.53
CA ALA A 184 -19.22 -7.42 -22.80
C ALA A 184 -17.70 -7.59 -22.93
N TRP A 185 -16.93 -6.55 -22.61
CA TRP A 185 -15.47 -6.63 -22.61
C TRP A 185 -14.96 -7.73 -21.67
N LEU A 186 -15.52 -7.83 -20.46
CA LEU A 186 -15.15 -8.87 -19.49
C LEU A 186 -15.41 -10.26 -20.06
N ARG A 187 -16.61 -10.49 -20.58
CA ARG A 187 -17.00 -11.77 -21.21
C ARG A 187 -16.05 -12.14 -22.36
N ASP A 188 -15.76 -11.19 -23.24
CA ASP A 188 -14.97 -11.42 -24.44
C ASP A 188 -13.47 -11.54 -24.14
N SER A 189 -12.99 -10.92 -23.07
CA SER A 189 -11.60 -11.02 -22.60
C SER A 189 -11.27 -12.39 -22.01
N GLY A 190 -12.28 -13.14 -21.55
CA GLY A 190 -12.10 -14.40 -20.82
C GLY A 190 -11.47 -14.24 -19.44
N LEU A 191 -11.32 -13.00 -18.93
CA LEU A 191 -10.79 -12.73 -17.61
C LEU A 191 -11.85 -13.04 -16.54
N THR A 192 -11.43 -13.66 -15.45
CA THR A 192 -12.24 -13.71 -14.23
C THR A 192 -11.78 -12.59 -13.33
N LEU A 193 -12.61 -11.55 -13.18
CA LEU A 193 -12.34 -10.45 -12.25
C LEU A 193 -12.93 -10.79 -10.88
N GLY A 194 -12.29 -10.28 -9.82
CA GLY A 194 -12.90 -10.23 -8.50
C GLY A 194 -14.07 -9.24 -8.46
N GLU A 195 -14.80 -9.21 -7.34
CA GLU A 195 -15.96 -8.32 -7.17
C GLU A 195 -15.62 -6.85 -7.49
N PRO A 196 -16.52 -6.11 -8.17
CA PRO A 196 -16.33 -4.69 -8.43
C PRO A 196 -16.21 -3.93 -7.11
N GLN A 197 -15.17 -3.11 -6.97
CA GLN A 197 -15.03 -2.28 -5.79
C GLN A 197 -16.06 -1.14 -5.79
N HIS A 198 -16.59 -0.84 -4.61
CA HIS A 198 -17.41 0.34 -4.41
C HIS A 198 -16.51 1.58 -4.48
N GLY A 199 -16.75 2.39 -5.51
CA GLY A 199 -16.21 3.74 -5.66
C GLY A 199 -17.34 4.68 -6.06
#